data_AF-A0A1I4BMU3-F1
#
_entry.id   AF-A0A1I4BMU3-F1
#
_cell.length_a   1.000
_cell.length_b   1.000
_cell.length_c   1.000
_cell.angle_alpha   90.00
_cell.angle_beta   90.00
_cell.angle_gamma   90.00
#
_symmetry.space_group_name_H-M   'P 1'
#
loop_
_entity.id
_entity.type
_entity.pdbx_description
1 polymer ?
#
loop_
_entity_poly.entity_id
_entity_poly.type
_entity_poly.pdbx_seq_one_letter_code
_entity_poly.pdbx_strand_id
1 'polypeptide(L)'
;MLSIHAMPDAFTKSECELIISMISQSPTNEALLVGSNKDHNLRKSELVWTDDVVGMEWVMDRLIELVRKSNRDHFEFDLREFAESPQVAIYKSSDSGHFVWHSDIGSGPASGKRKLTLVLQLSGADTYEGGDLEVMPGAQILTAGRAQGCVSIFPSFTLHQVTPVKSGIRHSMTVWAHGPAFR
;
A
#
# COMPACT_ATOMS: atom_id res chain seq x y z
N MET A 1 17.99 3.28 12.29
CA MET A 1 17.48 1.90 12.25
C MET A 1 16.38 1.86 11.22
N LEU A 2 16.34 0.88 10.31
CA LEU A 2 15.22 0.76 9.37
C LEU A 2 13.94 0.48 10.20
N SER A 3 12.94 1.35 10.07
CA SER A 3 11.68 1.26 10.82
C SER A 3 10.50 1.66 9.93
N ILE A 4 9.30 1.23 10.30
CA ILE A 4 8.08 1.76 9.71
C ILE A 4 7.88 3.18 10.25
N HIS A 5 7.71 4.16 9.36
CA HIS A 5 7.26 5.49 9.74
C HIS A 5 5.72 5.54 9.66
N ALA A 6 5.06 5.77 10.80
CA ALA A 6 3.60 5.79 10.89
C ALA A 6 3.05 7.21 11.06
N MET A 7 1.93 7.50 10.40
CA MET A 7 1.20 8.76 10.47
C MET A 7 -0.28 8.45 10.74
N PRO A 8 -0.71 8.40 12.02
CA PRO A 8 -2.01 7.84 12.40
C PRO A 8 -3.22 8.63 11.89
N ASP A 9 -3.08 9.95 11.71
CA ASP A 9 -4.17 10.86 11.33
C ASP A 9 -3.94 11.49 9.94
N ALA A 10 -3.36 10.73 9.01
CA ALA A 10 -3.03 11.23 7.67
C ALA A 10 -4.29 11.45 6.80
N PHE A 11 -5.33 10.65 7.03
CA PHE A 11 -6.66 10.80 6.46
C PHE A 11 -7.71 10.68 7.55
N THR A 12 -8.81 11.41 7.39
CA THR A 12 -9.98 11.27 8.27
C THR A 12 -10.78 10.03 7.90
N LYS A 13 -11.58 9.50 8.84
CA LYS A 13 -12.48 8.36 8.57
C LYS A 13 -13.42 8.63 7.40
N SER A 14 -14.02 9.81 7.36
CA SER A 14 -14.94 10.23 6.28
C SER A 14 -14.26 10.28 4.92
N GLU A 15 -12.98 10.65 4.86
CA GLU A 15 -12.21 10.63 3.61
C GLU A 15 -11.90 9.20 3.17
N CYS A 16 -11.56 8.31 4.11
CA CYS A 16 -11.38 6.88 3.80
C CYS A 16 -12.68 6.25 3.30
N GLU A 17 -13.82 6.55 3.92
CA GLU A 17 -15.15 6.10 3.50
C GLU A 17 -15.50 6.62 2.10
N LEU A 18 -15.22 7.91 1.83
CA LEU A 18 -15.40 8.49 0.50
C LEU A 18 -14.56 7.74 -0.54
N ILE A 19 -13.27 7.51 -0.27
CA ILE A 19 -12.38 6.75 -1.16
C ILE A 19 -12.96 5.35 -1.45
N ILE A 20 -13.34 4.60 -0.41
CA ILE A 20 -13.94 3.26 -0.56
C ILE A 20 -15.22 3.34 -1.40
N SER A 21 -16.07 4.33 -1.16
CA SER A 21 -17.33 4.49 -1.89
C SER A 21 -17.11 4.77 -3.39
N MET A 22 -16.11 5.57 -3.74
CA MET A 22 -15.76 5.89 -5.12
C MET A 22 -15.21 4.65 -5.83
N ILE A 23 -14.31 3.91 -5.18
CA ILE A 23 -13.71 2.70 -5.75
C ILE A 23 -14.75 1.60 -5.95
N SER A 24 -15.74 1.48 -5.06
CA SER A 24 -16.80 0.46 -5.17
C SER A 24 -17.70 0.64 -6.40
N GLN A 25 -17.69 1.84 -7.00
CA GLN A 25 -18.45 2.16 -8.22
C GLN A 25 -17.63 1.90 -9.49
N SER A 26 -16.33 1.63 -9.36
CA SER A 26 -15.43 1.35 -10.46
C SER A 26 -15.28 -0.17 -10.69
N PRO A 27 -15.06 -0.61 -11.94
CA PRO A 27 -14.79 -2.01 -12.22
C PRO A 27 -13.49 -2.46 -11.53
N THR A 28 -13.55 -3.57 -10.79
CA THR A 28 -12.37 -4.18 -10.15
C THR A 28 -11.65 -5.09 -11.13
N ASN A 29 -10.32 -5.05 -11.14
CA ASN A 29 -9.47 -6.01 -11.85
C ASN A 29 -8.89 -7.02 -10.85
N GLU A 30 -8.73 -8.29 -11.23
CA GLU A 30 -7.94 -9.24 -10.43
C GLU A 30 -6.48 -8.78 -10.31
N ALA A 31 -5.87 -8.95 -9.14
CA ALA A 31 -4.48 -8.56 -8.93
C ALA A 31 -3.49 -9.35 -9.80
N LEU A 32 -2.62 -8.63 -10.52
CA LEU A 32 -1.45 -9.21 -11.18
C LEU A 32 -0.19 -8.98 -10.32
N LEU A 33 0.71 -9.97 -10.27
CA LEU A 33 2.05 -9.80 -9.71
C LEU A 33 2.97 -9.08 -10.71
N VAL A 34 4.10 -8.54 -10.23
CA VAL A 34 5.17 -8.03 -11.11
C VAL A 34 5.57 -9.15 -12.08
N GLY A 35 5.46 -8.88 -13.39
CA GLY A 35 5.70 -9.88 -14.44
C GLY A 35 4.45 -10.62 -14.95
N SER A 36 3.23 -10.14 -14.65
CA SER A 36 1.96 -10.68 -15.15
C SER A 36 1.67 -12.13 -14.73
N ASN A 37 2.32 -12.63 -13.68
CA ASN A 37 2.11 -13.98 -13.19
C ASN A 37 0.91 -14.01 -12.22
N LYS A 38 -0.05 -14.90 -12.45
CA LYS A 38 -1.25 -15.11 -11.61
C LYS A 38 -1.00 -16.27 -10.65
N ASP A 39 -0.11 -16.10 -9.67
CA ASP A 39 0.04 -17.10 -8.61
C ASP A 39 -0.80 -16.70 -7.40
N HIS A 40 -1.98 -17.32 -7.30
CA HIS A 40 -2.93 -17.11 -6.20
C HIS A 40 -2.38 -17.58 -4.84
N ASN A 41 -1.24 -18.30 -4.79
CA ASN A 41 -0.56 -18.62 -3.54
C ASN A 41 0.31 -17.48 -3.03
N LEU A 42 0.68 -16.53 -3.91
CA LEU A 42 1.51 -15.39 -3.56
C LEU A 42 0.65 -14.18 -3.19
N ARG A 43 -0.48 -13.97 -3.87
CA ARG A 43 -1.40 -12.86 -3.60
C ARG A 43 -2.84 -13.24 -3.91
N LYS A 44 -3.75 -12.91 -2.97
CA LYS A 44 -5.20 -12.94 -3.16
C LYS A 44 -5.79 -11.60 -2.76
N SER A 45 -6.10 -10.79 -3.76
CA SER A 45 -6.75 -9.49 -3.61
C SER A 45 -7.33 -9.02 -4.95
N GLU A 46 -8.33 -8.15 -4.90
CA GLU A 46 -8.77 -7.36 -6.06
C GLU A 46 -8.04 -6.01 -6.06
N LEU A 47 -7.78 -5.46 -7.25
CA LEU A 47 -7.10 -4.18 -7.42
C LEU A 47 -7.95 -3.18 -8.20
N VAL A 48 -7.86 -1.93 -7.76
CA VAL A 48 -8.35 -0.76 -8.50
C VAL A 48 -7.23 0.27 -8.54
N TRP A 49 -6.88 0.73 -9.73
CA TRP A 49 -5.97 1.85 -9.91
C TRP A 49 -6.78 3.15 -9.86
N THR A 50 -6.30 4.14 -9.11
CA THR A 50 -7.08 5.39 -8.92
C THR A 50 -7.22 6.21 -10.19
N ASP A 51 -6.37 6.01 -11.20
CA ASP A 51 -6.48 6.67 -12.51
C ASP A 51 -7.78 6.32 -13.24
N ASP A 52 -8.38 5.18 -12.90
CA ASP A 52 -9.66 4.74 -13.45
C ASP A 52 -10.86 5.36 -12.70
N VAL A 53 -10.62 6.27 -11.75
CA VAL A 53 -11.63 6.85 -10.86
C VAL A 53 -11.57 8.38 -10.89
N VAL A 54 -12.52 8.99 -11.59
CA VAL A 54 -12.64 10.46 -11.68
C VAL A 54 -12.86 11.08 -10.29
N GLY A 55 -12.13 12.15 -9.97
CA GLY A 55 -12.29 12.88 -8.71
C GLY A 55 -11.36 12.42 -7.58
N MET A 56 -10.40 11.53 -7.85
CA MET A 56 -9.40 11.05 -6.87
C MET A 56 -8.08 11.84 -6.91
N GLU A 57 -7.97 12.92 -7.69
CA GLU A 57 -6.73 13.68 -7.88
C GLU A 57 -6.18 14.21 -6.54
N TRP A 58 -7.06 14.69 -5.66
CA TRP A 58 -6.71 15.18 -4.34
C TRP A 58 -6.03 14.12 -3.45
N VAL A 59 -6.35 12.84 -3.67
CA VAL A 59 -5.76 11.73 -2.92
C VAL A 59 -4.29 11.63 -3.30
N MET A 60 -3.97 11.66 -4.59
CA MET A 60 -2.59 11.58 -5.07
C MET A 60 -1.78 12.78 -4.57
N ASP A 61 -2.31 14.00 -4.67
CA ASP A 61 -1.64 15.21 -4.16
C ASP A 61 -1.29 15.07 -2.67
N ARG A 62 -2.21 14.54 -1.87
CA ARG A 62 -1.97 14.31 -0.44
C ARG A 62 -0.93 13.23 -0.20
N LEU A 63 -1.00 12.11 -0.91
CA LEU A 63 -0.03 11.03 -0.79
C LEU A 63 1.39 11.50 -1.15
N ILE A 64 1.54 12.31 -2.20
CA ILE A 64 2.81 12.94 -2.58
C ILE A 64 3.35 13.78 -1.42
N GLU A 65 2.53 14.63 -0.80
CA GLU A 65 2.98 15.48 0.31
C GLU A 65 3.41 14.65 1.53
N LEU A 66 2.66 13.61 1.88
CA LEU A 66 3.02 12.70 2.97
C LEU A 66 4.38 12.03 2.71
N VAL A 67 4.60 11.49 1.50
CA VAL A 67 5.88 10.90 1.13
C VAL A 67 7.01 11.93 1.16
N ARG A 68 6.81 13.13 0.61
CA ARG A 68 7.83 14.19 0.60
C ARG A 68 8.24 14.58 2.01
N LYS A 69 7.27 14.73 2.91
CA LYS A 69 7.50 15.04 4.32
C LYS A 69 8.29 13.93 4.99
N SER A 70 7.82 12.69 4.91
CA SER A 70 8.48 11.55 5.55
C SER A 70 9.86 11.28 4.96
N ASN A 71 10.06 11.49 3.66
CA ASN A 71 11.37 11.33 3.05
C ASN A 71 12.38 12.32 3.61
N ARG A 72 12.04 13.61 3.67
CA ARG A 72 12.92 14.64 4.24
C ARG A 72 13.23 14.38 5.71
N ASP A 73 12.24 13.96 6.49
CA ASP A 73 12.36 13.89 7.94
C ASP A 73 12.94 12.53 8.43
N HIS A 74 12.91 11.48 7.61
CA HIS A 74 13.27 10.11 8.05
C HIS A 74 14.12 9.25 7.10
N PHE A 75 14.04 9.42 5.78
CA PHE A 75 14.58 8.43 4.83
C PHE A 75 15.69 8.96 3.91
N GLU A 76 15.60 10.24 3.53
CA GLU A 76 16.61 10.97 2.75
C GLU A 76 16.97 10.31 1.40
N PHE A 77 16.02 9.62 0.74
CA PHE A 77 16.24 9.12 -0.61
C PHE A 77 16.20 10.24 -1.65
N ASP A 78 16.98 10.09 -2.73
CA ASP A 78 16.86 10.88 -3.97
C ASP A 78 15.59 10.48 -4.73
N LEU A 79 14.45 10.97 -4.26
CA LEU A 79 13.14 10.80 -4.90
C LEU A 79 13.00 11.80 -6.05
N ARG A 80 12.57 11.32 -7.21
CA ARG A 80 12.50 12.12 -8.44
C ARG A 80 11.12 12.13 -9.08
N GLU A 81 10.32 11.09 -8.87
CA GLU A 81 9.05 10.94 -9.56
C GLU A 81 8.12 9.99 -8.80
N PHE A 82 6.85 10.02 -9.21
CA PHE A 82 5.85 9.00 -8.93
C PHE A 82 5.44 8.41 -10.28
N ALA A 83 6.13 7.35 -10.70
CA ALA A 83 5.95 6.74 -12.02
C ALA A 83 4.76 5.77 -12.10
N GLU A 84 4.05 5.58 -10.99
CA GLU A 84 2.95 4.63 -10.84
C GLU A 84 1.83 5.24 -10.02
N SER A 85 0.60 4.97 -10.44
CA SER A 85 -0.61 5.50 -9.82
C SER A 85 -0.92 4.77 -8.52
N PRO A 86 -1.63 5.40 -7.57
CA PRO A 86 -2.09 4.71 -6.37
C PRO A 86 -2.93 3.47 -6.71
N GLN A 87 -2.66 2.39 -5.99
CA GLN A 87 -3.31 1.10 -6.14
C GLN A 87 -4.09 0.79 -4.88
N VAL A 88 -5.40 0.61 -5.00
CA VAL A 88 -6.21 0.06 -3.91
C VAL A 88 -6.20 -1.45 -4.00
N ALA A 89 -5.94 -2.10 -2.88
CA ALA A 89 -6.03 -3.54 -2.70
C ALA A 89 -7.20 -3.90 -1.77
N ILE A 90 -8.02 -4.85 -2.21
CA ILE A 90 -9.19 -5.36 -1.50
C ILE A 90 -8.94 -6.81 -1.14
N TYR A 91 -8.89 -7.12 0.15
CA TYR A 91 -8.68 -8.46 0.69
C TYR A 91 -9.96 -8.93 1.37
N LYS A 92 -10.54 -10.04 0.90
CA LYS A 92 -11.81 -10.57 1.40
C LYS A 92 -11.55 -11.78 2.29
N SER A 93 -12.38 -11.99 3.33
CA SER A 93 -12.28 -13.22 4.13
C SER A 93 -12.75 -14.46 3.35
N SER A 94 -13.62 -14.29 2.37
CA SER A 94 -14.23 -15.39 1.59
C SER A 94 -13.22 -16.24 0.82
N ASP A 95 -12.05 -15.70 0.50
CA ASP A 95 -10.96 -16.37 -0.21
C ASP A 95 -9.64 -16.38 0.57
N SER A 96 -9.70 -16.05 1.87
CA SER A 96 -8.56 -15.83 2.74
C SER A 96 -7.57 -14.82 2.15
N GLY A 97 -8.06 -13.68 1.69
CA GLY A 97 -7.26 -12.62 1.05
C GLY A 97 -5.98 -12.30 1.83
N HIS A 98 -4.84 -12.31 1.14
CA HIS A 98 -3.50 -12.13 1.69
C HIS A 98 -2.50 -11.68 0.62
N PHE A 99 -1.30 -11.31 1.05
CA PHE A 99 -0.13 -11.15 0.18
C PHE A 99 1.09 -11.65 0.96
N VAL A 100 1.68 -12.76 0.54
CA VAL A 100 2.82 -13.36 1.24
C VAL A 100 4.05 -12.44 1.24
N TRP A 101 5.06 -12.77 2.06
CA TRP A 101 6.32 -12.03 2.13
C TRP A 101 6.91 -11.73 0.75
N HIS A 102 7.06 -10.45 0.46
CA HIS A 102 7.63 -9.95 -0.79
C HIS A 102 8.36 -8.63 -0.57
N SER A 103 9.08 -8.21 -1.61
CA SER A 103 9.65 -6.88 -1.72
C SER A 103 8.92 -6.14 -2.84
N ASP A 104 8.74 -4.83 -2.70
CA ASP A 104 8.09 -4.02 -3.72
C ASP A 104 9.03 -3.64 -4.85
N ILE A 105 10.34 -3.73 -4.64
CA ILE A 105 11.32 -3.57 -5.71
C ILE A 105 11.28 -4.79 -6.63
N GLY A 106 11.35 -4.54 -7.94
CA GLY A 106 11.32 -5.59 -8.97
C GLY A 106 12.30 -5.34 -10.10
N SER A 107 12.31 -6.21 -11.11
CA SER A 107 13.14 -6.08 -12.31
C SER A 107 12.53 -5.18 -13.40
N GLY A 108 11.34 -4.63 -13.16
CA GLY A 108 10.63 -3.79 -14.13
C GLY A 108 11.17 -2.35 -14.18
N PRO A 109 10.90 -1.60 -15.28
CA PRO A 109 11.42 -0.23 -15.45
C PRO A 109 11.03 0.72 -14.31
N ALA A 110 9.78 0.69 -13.85
CA ALA A 110 9.32 1.46 -12.70
C ALA A 110 9.64 0.74 -11.37
N SER A 111 9.32 -0.55 -11.27
CA SER A 111 9.47 -1.30 -10.01
C SER A 111 10.91 -1.41 -9.51
N GLY A 112 11.91 -1.41 -10.40
CA GLY A 112 13.34 -1.38 -10.02
C GLY A 112 13.84 -0.03 -9.49
N LYS A 113 13.03 1.02 -9.61
CA LYS A 113 13.34 2.39 -9.16
C LYS A 113 12.60 2.78 -7.87
N ARG A 114 11.70 1.93 -7.35
CA ARG A 114 10.92 2.21 -6.13
C ARG A 114 11.84 2.37 -4.92
N LYS A 115 11.68 3.47 -4.19
CA LYS A 115 12.47 3.79 -2.99
C LYS A 115 11.63 3.71 -1.73
N LEU A 116 10.44 4.31 -1.75
CA LEU A 116 9.50 4.30 -0.64
C LEU A 116 8.18 3.71 -1.08
N THR A 117 7.66 2.83 -0.23
CA THR A 117 6.28 2.34 -0.28
C THR A 117 5.50 3.07 0.80
N LEU A 118 4.36 3.64 0.42
CA LEU A 118 3.37 4.19 1.33
C LEU A 118 2.14 3.30 1.27
N VAL A 119 1.66 2.83 2.43
CA VAL A 119 0.38 2.12 2.57
C VAL A 119 -0.56 2.90 3.48
N LEU A 120 -1.72 3.29 2.95
CA LEU A 120 -2.85 3.88 3.66
C LEU A 120 -3.84 2.78 4.05
N GLN A 121 -4.18 2.71 5.34
CA GLN A 121 -5.23 1.83 5.86
C GLN A 121 -6.60 2.49 5.66
N LEU A 122 -7.44 1.94 4.78
CA LEU A 122 -8.75 2.52 4.44
C LEU A 122 -9.90 1.94 5.28
N SER A 123 -9.85 0.65 5.62
CA SER A 123 -10.87 0.01 6.45
C SER A 123 -10.65 0.28 7.94
N GLY A 124 -11.74 0.43 8.69
CA GLY A 124 -11.74 0.45 10.15
C GLY A 124 -11.19 -0.85 10.74
N ALA A 125 -10.41 -0.76 11.81
CA ALA A 125 -9.82 -1.93 12.46
C ALA A 125 -10.86 -2.91 13.02
N ASP A 126 -12.05 -2.42 13.33
CA ASP A 126 -13.22 -3.13 13.86
C ASP A 126 -14.09 -3.76 12.77
N THR A 127 -13.82 -3.48 11.48
CA THR A 127 -14.62 -4.02 10.36
C THR A 127 -14.05 -5.32 9.77
N TYR A 128 -12.89 -5.78 10.24
CA TYR A 128 -12.22 -6.99 9.76
C TYR A 128 -11.28 -7.61 10.81
N GLU A 129 -11.03 -8.92 10.70
CA GLU A 129 -10.06 -9.65 11.52
C GLU A 129 -8.93 -10.23 10.66
N GLY A 130 -7.70 -10.31 11.20
CA GLY A 130 -6.50 -10.62 10.42
C GLY A 130 -6.13 -9.47 9.49
N GLY A 131 -5.53 -9.75 8.32
CA GLY A 131 -5.21 -8.71 7.33
C GLY A 131 -4.11 -7.74 7.78
N ASP A 132 -3.25 -8.15 8.70
CA ASP A 132 -2.24 -7.27 9.27
C ASP A 132 -1.12 -7.01 8.24
N LEU A 133 -0.75 -5.74 8.06
CA LEU A 133 0.46 -5.38 7.31
C LEU A 133 1.67 -5.59 8.22
N GLU A 134 2.49 -6.58 7.89
CA GLU A 134 3.71 -6.90 8.60
C GLU A 134 4.92 -6.52 7.77
N VAL A 135 5.90 -5.85 8.37
CA VAL A 135 7.13 -5.40 7.72
C VAL A 135 8.32 -5.92 8.51
N MET A 136 9.32 -6.46 7.82
CA MET A 136 10.53 -7.04 8.37
C MET A 136 11.75 -6.22 7.96
N PRO A 137 12.03 -5.08 8.62
CA PRO A 137 13.17 -4.21 8.30
C PRO A 137 14.54 -4.77 8.77
N GLY A 138 14.52 -5.88 9.50
CA GLY A 138 15.68 -6.54 10.08
C GLY A 138 15.32 -7.95 10.54
N ALA A 139 15.79 -8.36 11.73
CA ALA A 139 15.46 -9.68 12.27
C ALA A 139 14.06 -9.73 12.94
N GLN A 140 13.42 -8.58 13.13
CA GLN A 140 12.11 -8.46 13.77
C GLN A 140 10.99 -8.18 12.76
N ILE A 141 9.81 -8.70 13.05
CA ILE A 141 8.55 -8.35 12.37
C ILE A 141 7.92 -7.19 13.14
N LEU A 142 7.57 -6.13 12.42
CA LEU A 142 6.82 -4.98 12.90
C LEU A 142 5.44 -4.95 12.25
N THR A 143 4.39 -4.75 13.03
CA THR A 143 3.02 -4.61 12.51
C THR A 143 2.67 -3.14 12.33
N ALA A 144 2.14 -2.79 11.16
CA ALA A 144 1.72 -1.43 10.85
C ALA A 144 0.42 -1.05 11.59
N GLY A 145 0.19 0.25 11.78
CA GLY A 145 -1.01 0.76 12.44
C GLY A 145 -2.29 0.39 11.70
N ARG A 146 -3.28 -0.15 12.42
CA ARG A 146 -4.60 -0.55 11.87
C ARG A 146 -5.66 0.54 11.91
N ALA A 147 -5.37 1.67 12.55
CA ALA A 147 -6.32 2.77 12.62
C ALA A 147 -6.70 3.23 11.20
N GLN A 148 -8.00 3.44 10.96
CA GLN A 148 -8.47 3.97 9.68
C GLN A 148 -7.86 5.35 9.45
N GLY A 149 -7.31 5.57 8.25
CA GLY A 149 -6.62 6.80 7.90
C GLY A 149 -5.14 6.82 8.27
N CYS A 150 -4.64 5.79 8.96
CA CYS A 150 -3.24 5.65 9.27
C CYS A 150 -2.44 5.32 8.00
N VAL A 151 -1.35 6.07 7.81
CA VAL A 151 -0.36 5.83 6.76
C VAL A 151 0.88 5.20 7.36
N SER A 152 1.42 4.19 6.68
CA SER A 152 2.69 3.55 7.00
C SER A 152 3.64 3.68 5.81
N ILE A 153 4.84 4.18 6.04
CA ILE A 153 5.87 4.39 5.01
C ILE A 153 7.11 3.61 5.38
N PHE A 154 7.68 2.89 4.41
CA PHE A 154 8.90 2.11 4.58
C PHE A 154 9.67 1.99 3.25
N PRO A 155 10.97 1.66 3.29
CA PRO A 155 11.75 1.48 2.07
C PRO A 155 11.23 0.31 1.24
N SER A 156 11.05 0.48 -0.07
CA SER A 156 10.39 -0.50 -0.94
C SER A 156 11.15 -1.82 -1.09
N PHE A 157 12.44 -1.86 -0.76
CA PHE A 157 13.21 -3.10 -0.73
C PHE A 157 12.95 -3.94 0.53
N THR A 158 12.21 -3.42 1.52
CA THR A 158 11.92 -4.12 2.78
C THR A 158 10.93 -5.26 2.56
N LEU A 159 11.21 -6.44 3.14
CA LEU A 159 10.28 -7.55 3.12
C LEU A 159 9.02 -7.20 3.91
N HIS A 160 7.85 -7.44 3.32
CA HIS A 160 6.57 -7.22 3.97
C HIS A 160 5.50 -8.18 3.45
N GLN A 161 4.43 -8.34 4.22
CA GLN A 161 3.29 -9.19 3.88
C GLN A 161 1.98 -8.60 4.40
N VAL A 162 0.86 -9.11 3.89
CA VAL A 162 -0.47 -8.95 4.46
C VAL A 162 -0.94 -10.32 4.93
N THR A 163 -1.13 -10.49 6.23
CA THR A 163 -1.62 -11.76 6.80
C THR A 163 -3.04 -12.07 6.32
N PRO A 164 -3.48 -13.34 6.31
CA PRO A 164 -4.82 -13.68 5.84
C PRO A 164 -5.94 -12.93 6.59
N VAL A 165 -6.88 -12.37 5.83
CA VAL A 165 -8.14 -11.84 6.39
C VAL A 165 -9.02 -13.01 6.82
N LYS A 166 -9.42 -13.01 8.10
CA LYS A 166 -10.23 -14.07 8.72
C LYS A 166 -11.72 -13.75 8.72
N SER A 167 -12.07 -12.47 8.80
CA SER A 167 -13.44 -11.97 8.77
C SER A 167 -13.48 -10.57 8.15
N GLY A 168 -14.58 -10.25 7.45
CA GLY A 168 -14.78 -8.94 6.84
C GLY A 168 -13.98 -8.72 5.55
N ILE A 169 -13.80 -7.43 5.21
CA ILE A 169 -13.07 -6.99 4.02
C ILE A 169 -12.10 -5.88 4.41
N ARG A 170 -10.83 -6.05 4.07
CA ARG A 170 -9.79 -5.05 4.28
C ARG A 170 -9.49 -4.32 2.98
N HIS A 171 -9.61 -2.99 3.02
CA HIS A 171 -9.16 -2.09 1.96
C HIS A 171 -7.89 -1.38 2.42
N SER A 172 -6.91 -1.29 1.52
CA SER A 172 -5.73 -0.43 1.69
C SER A 172 -5.34 0.19 0.36
N MET A 173 -4.69 1.35 0.39
CA MET A 173 -4.17 2.01 -0.79
C MET A 173 -2.65 2.13 -0.71
N THR A 174 -1.97 1.75 -1.78
CA THR A 174 -0.51 1.77 -1.87
C THR A 174 -0.07 2.73 -2.97
N VAL A 175 0.97 3.53 -2.70
CA VAL A 175 1.68 4.28 -3.74
C VAL A 175 3.19 4.13 -3.55
N TRP A 176 3.95 4.24 -4.63
CA TRP A 176 5.39 4.15 -4.62
C TRP A 176 6.02 5.45 -5.11
N ALA A 177 7.09 5.88 -4.44
CA ALA A 177 7.95 6.95 -4.91
C ALA A 177 9.25 6.38 -5.47
N HIS A 178 9.73 6.98 -6.55
CA HIS A 178 10.83 6.44 -7.34
C HIS A 178 12.03 7.38 -7.33
N GLY A 179 13.21 6.80 -7.52
CA GLY A 179 14.48 7.52 -7.64
C GLY A 179 15.40 6.87 -8.67
N PRO A 180 16.69 7.22 -8.69
CA PRO A 180 17.67 6.50 -9.50
C PRO A 180 17.68 4.99 -9.20
N ALA A 181 18.01 4.19 -10.20
CA ALA A 181 18.25 2.75 -10.00
C ALA A 181 19.27 2.52 -8.87
N PHE A 182 19.07 1.47 -8.07
CA PHE A 182 20.08 1.01 -7.12
C PHE A 182 21.34 0.55 -7.90
N ARG A 183 22.51 0.84 -7.36
CA ARG A 183 23.82 0.54 -7.96
C ARG A 183 24.63 -0.31 -6.99
#